data_AF-A0A660U4B5-F1
#
_entry.id   AF-A0A660U4B5-F1
#
_cell.length_a   1.000
_cell.length_b   1.000
_cell.length_c   1.000
_cell.angle_alpha   90.00
_cell.angle_beta   90.00
_cell.angle_gamma   90.00
#
_symmetry.space_group_name_H-M   'P 1'
#
loop_
_entity.id
_entity.type
_entity.pdbx_description
1 polymer ?
#
loop_
_entity_poly.entity_id
_entity_poly.type
_entity_poly.pdbx_seq_one_letter_code
_entity_poly.pdbx_strand_id
1 'polypeptide(L)'
;KNDLVDKPVLKPIHRDYSDYIQFKIKVESLEEIFASKLRAVIERKKCRDYFDLWKLTKMRFDGKKIKRIFLAKCALKNIEFEGKDQIFPPDLLETLKPYWERELGRLINPTPDIQRVLRDLKKALEFI
;
A
#
# COMPACT_ATOMS: atom_id res chain seq x y z
N LYS A 1 7.49 1.04 18.98
CA LYS A 1 7.05 -0.38 18.96
C LYS A 1 7.60 -0.97 17.66
N ASN A 2 8.44 -2.00 17.70
CA ASN A 2 9.04 -2.58 16.50
C ASN A 2 8.00 -3.51 15.85
N ASP A 3 7.31 -3.04 14.81
CA ASP A 3 6.22 -3.75 14.12
C ASP A 3 6.65 -4.31 12.75
N LEU A 4 7.98 -4.41 12.54
CA LEU A 4 8.57 -5.06 11.39
C LEU A 4 8.39 -6.57 11.47
N VAL A 5 7.83 -7.16 10.42
CA VAL A 5 7.61 -8.61 10.30
C VAL A 5 8.63 -9.23 9.34
N ASP A 6 8.96 -8.55 8.25
CA ASP A 6 10.02 -8.95 7.32
C ASP A 6 11.36 -8.28 7.65
N LYS A 7 12.46 -8.91 7.21
CA LYS A 7 13.80 -8.35 7.40
C LYS A 7 14.00 -7.14 6.47
N PRO A 8 14.53 -6.01 6.98
CA PRO A 8 14.91 -4.89 6.13
C PRO A 8 15.91 -5.31 5.05
N VAL A 9 15.78 -4.71 3.87
CA VAL A 9 16.66 -4.95 2.72
C VAL A 9 17.61 -3.78 2.52
N LEU A 10 18.84 -4.07 2.08
CA LEU A 10 19.78 -3.02 1.69
C LEU A 10 19.46 -2.56 0.26
N LYS A 11 19.15 -1.27 0.10
CA LYS A 11 18.96 -0.65 -1.21
C LYS A 11 20.06 0.38 -1.49
N PRO A 12 20.67 0.35 -2.68
CA PRO A 12 21.54 1.43 -3.10
C PRO A 12 20.72 2.70 -3.33
N ILE A 13 21.27 3.84 -2.93
CA ILE A 13 20.70 5.14 -3.27
C ILE A 13 21.10 5.51 -4.69
N HIS A 14 20.14 6.05 -5.47
CA HIS A 14 20.44 6.60 -6.78
C HIS A 14 21.34 7.82 -6.62
N ARG A 15 22.38 7.91 -7.46
CA ARG A 15 23.37 8.98 -7.38
C ARG A 15 22.99 10.08 -8.35
N ASP A 16 22.37 11.13 -7.81
CA ASP A 16 21.99 12.31 -8.60
C ASP A 16 23.20 13.21 -8.91
N TYR A 17 24.24 13.18 -8.07
CA TYR A 17 25.42 14.05 -8.21
C TYR A 17 26.74 13.26 -8.24
N SER A 18 27.67 13.72 -9.08
CA SER A 18 28.96 13.07 -9.34
C SER A 18 29.97 13.19 -8.18
N ASP A 19 29.70 13.97 -7.16
CA ASP A 19 30.51 14.08 -5.94
C ASP A 19 30.01 13.16 -4.81
N TYR A 20 28.80 12.60 -4.93
CA TYR A 20 28.25 11.71 -3.92
C TYR A 20 28.82 10.29 -4.01
N ILE A 21 29.24 9.78 -2.86
CA ILE A 21 29.69 8.39 -2.71
C ILE A 21 28.47 7.46 -2.81
N GLN A 22 28.65 6.32 -3.45
CA GLN A 22 27.59 5.31 -3.48
C GLN A 22 27.49 4.63 -2.10
N PHE A 23 26.30 4.66 -1.50
CA PHE A 23 26.02 3.96 -0.25
C PHE A 23 24.71 3.19 -0.33
N LYS A 24 24.53 2.25 0.61
CA LYS A 24 23.31 1.45 0.76
C LYS A 24 22.66 1.77 2.09
N ILE A 25 21.33 1.85 2.11
CA ILE A 25 20.55 2.03 3.33
C ILE A 25 19.64 0.83 3.56
N LYS A 26 19.37 0.51 4.84
CA LYS A 26 18.35 -0.48 5.20
C LYS A 26 16.98 0.17 5.04
N VAL A 27 16.13 -0.43 4.23
CA VAL A 27 14.74 -0.03 4.03
C VAL A 27 13.83 -1.23 4.22
N GLU A 28 12.55 -0.96 4.44
CA GLU A 28 11.54 -2.01 4.40
C GLU A 28 11.51 -2.69 3.03
N SER A 29 11.21 -3.99 3.01
CA SER A 29 10.97 -4.69 1.76
C SER A 29 9.68 -4.19 1.11
N LEU A 30 9.54 -4.40 -0.20
CA LEU A 30 8.32 -4.00 -0.89
C LEU A 30 7.10 -4.72 -0.31
N GLU A 31 7.23 -6.00 0.05
CA GLU A 31 6.13 -6.76 0.65
C GLU A 31 5.75 -6.26 2.05
N GLU A 32 6.72 -5.79 2.84
CA GLU A 32 6.49 -5.16 4.15
C GLU A 32 5.71 -3.86 4.02
N ILE A 33 6.11 -2.99 3.08
CA ILE A 33 5.43 -1.73 2.79
C ILE A 33 4.00 -2.00 2.31
N PHE A 34 3.84 -2.95 1.38
CA PHE A 34 2.54 -3.33 0.83
C PHE A 34 1.60 -3.83 1.92
N ALA A 35 2.05 -4.79 2.74
CA ALA A 35 1.26 -5.34 3.83
C ALA A 35 0.85 -4.27 4.86
N SER A 36 1.77 -3.33 5.17
CA SER A 36 1.47 -2.20 6.06
C SER A 36 0.40 -1.27 5.49
N LYS A 37 0.47 -0.98 4.19
CA LYS A 37 -0.52 -0.15 3.48
C LYS A 37 -1.88 -0.82 3.40
N LEU A 38 -1.91 -2.12 3.11
CA LEU A 38 -3.13 -2.90 3.09
C LEU A 38 -3.86 -2.91 4.43
N ARG A 39 -3.11 -3.11 5.54
CA ARG A 39 -3.66 -3.01 6.90
C ARG A 39 -4.20 -1.61 7.20
N ALA A 40 -3.48 -0.56 6.78
CA ALA A 40 -3.91 0.82 7.02
C ALA A 40 -5.23 1.16 6.29
N VAL A 41 -5.47 0.58 5.10
CA VAL A 41 -6.72 0.75 4.36
C VAL A 41 -7.92 0.28 5.18
N ILE A 42 -7.81 -0.87 5.84
CA ILE A 42 -8.89 -1.44 6.68
C ILE A 42 -9.25 -0.49 7.83
N GLU A 43 -8.25 0.16 8.44
CA GLU A 43 -8.46 1.06 9.59
C GLU A 43 -9.02 2.44 9.20
N ARG A 44 -8.52 3.04 8.11
CA ARG A 44 -8.69 4.49 7.86
C ARG A 44 -9.50 4.84 6.63
N LYS A 45 -9.55 3.95 5.63
CA LYS A 45 -10.24 4.13 4.35
C LYS A 45 -9.98 5.51 3.70
N LYS A 46 -8.72 5.89 3.48
CA LYS A 46 -8.34 7.22 2.92
C LYS A 46 -7.93 7.15 1.44
N CYS A 47 -8.22 8.21 0.68
CA CYS A 47 -7.95 8.27 -0.77
C CYS A 47 -6.51 7.91 -1.11
N ARG A 48 -5.55 8.52 -0.39
CA ARG A 48 -4.12 8.26 -0.57
C ARG A 48 -3.73 6.81 -0.32
N ASP A 49 -4.29 6.15 0.69
CA ASP A 49 -3.92 4.78 1.00
C ASP A 49 -4.37 3.81 -0.12
N TYR A 50 -5.56 4.01 -0.69
CA TYR A 50 -6.00 3.25 -1.87
C TYR A 50 -5.17 3.55 -3.12
N PHE A 51 -4.80 4.81 -3.34
CA PHE A 51 -3.91 5.19 -4.43
C PHE A 51 -2.53 4.55 -4.30
N ASP A 52 -1.89 4.66 -3.12
CA ASP A 52 -0.58 4.09 -2.83
C ASP A 52 -0.62 2.56 -3.04
N LEU A 53 -1.64 1.89 -2.52
CA LEU A 53 -1.80 0.44 -2.67
C LEU A 53 -1.98 0.04 -4.14
N TRP A 54 -2.80 0.76 -4.90
CA TRP A 54 -2.94 0.54 -6.35
C TRP A 54 -1.63 0.76 -7.09
N LYS A 55 -0.83 1.78 -6.73
CA LYS A 55 0.50 1.98 -7.32
C LYS A 55 1.45 0.82 -7.01
N LEU A 56 1.43 0.31 -5.78
CA LEU A 56 2.25 -0.85 -5.38
C LEU A 56 1.90 -2.10 -6.19
N THR A 57 0.63 -2.30 -6.57
CA THR A 57 0.23 -3.42 -7.45
C THR A 57 0.87 -3.39 -8.84
N LYS A 58 1.42 -2.24 -9.26
CA LYS A 58 2.11 -2.11 -10.56
C LYS A 58 3.59 -2.49 -10.47
N MET A 59 4.09 -2.78 -9.28
CA MET A 59 5.45 -3.26 -9.05
C MET A 59 5.48 -4.79 -9.03
N ARG A 60 6.66 -5.39 -9.19
CA ARG A 60 6.82 -6.85 -9.02
C ARG A 60 6.84 -7.17 -7.53
N PHE A 61 5.87 -7.96 -7.07
CA PHE A 61 5.74 -8.37 -5.67
C PHE A 61 5.46 -9.87 -5.52
N ASP A 62 5.67 -10.41 -4.33
CA ASP A 62 5.24 -11.76 -3.94
C ASP A 62 3.96 -11.71 -3.10
N GLY A 63 2.84 -12.08 -3.71
CA GLY A 63 1.52 -12.04 -3.07
C GLY A 63 1.40 -12.98 -1.86
N LYS A 64 2.05 -14.16 -1.89
CA LYS A 64 2.04 -15.09 -0.75
C LYS A 64 2.79 -14.49 0.44
N LYS A 65 3.94 -13.87 0.17
CA LYS A 65 4.73 -13.18 1.19
C LYS A 65 3.98 -11.98 1.76
N ILE A 66 3.33 -11.16 0.92
CA ILE A 66 2.47 -10.05 1.37
C ILE A 66 1.36 -10.57 2.29
N LYS A 67 0.61 -11.60 1.88
CA LYS A 67 -0.49 -12.16 2.69
C LYS A 67 -0.01 -12.61 4.06
N ARG A 68 1.13 -13.33 4.12
CA ARG A 68 1.73 -13.76 5.38
C ARG A 68 2.10 -12.58 6.28
N ILE A 69 2.80 -11.57 5.74
CA ILE A 69 3.21 -10.38 6.50
C ILE A 69 1.99 -9.60 6.98
N PHE A 70 1.00 -9.41 6.11
CA PHE A 70 -0.23 -8.71 6.41
C PHE A 70 -0.99 -9.33 7.58
N LEU A 71 -1.21 -10.65 7.55
CA LEU A 71 -1.91 -11.35 8.65
C LEU A 71 -1.14 -11.22 9.96
N ALA A 72 0.19 -11.34 9.94
CA ALA A 72 1.02 -11.14 11.14
C ALA A 72 0.90 -9.69 11.67
N LYS A 73 0.89 -8.69 10.79
CA LYS A 73 0.70 -7.29 11.18
C LYS A 73 -0.71 -7.01 11.73
N CYS A 74 -1.74 -7.64 11.18
CA CYS A 74 -3.10 -7.57 11.73
C CYS A 74 -3.14 -8.15 13.14
N ALA A 75 -2.54 -9.33 13.36
CA ALA A 75 -2.44 -9.94 14.69
C ALA A 75 -1.70 -9.05 15.70
N LEU A 76 -0.58 -8.42 15.32
CA LEU A 76 0.15 -7.48 16.18
C LEU A 76 -0.67 -6.24 16.60
N LYS A 77 -1.72 -5.93 15.85
CA LYS A 77 -2.62 -4.78 16.07
C LYS A 77 -4.00 -5.21 16.57
N ASN A 78 -4.20 -6.50 16.88
CA ASN A 78 -5.48 -7.07 17.26
C ASN A 78 -6.61 -6.74 16.26
N ILE A 79 -6.28 -6.76 14.97
CA ILE A 79 -7.24 -6.62 13.89
C ILE A 79 -7.58 -8.01 13.39
N GLU A 80 -8.85 -8.41 13.49
CA GLU A 80 -9.36 -9.63 12.88
C GLU A 80 -9.68 -9.36 11.41
N PHE A 81 -8.96 -10.06 10.53
CA PHE A 81 -9.18 -9.98 9.09
C PHE A 81 -10.09 -11.14 8.64
N GLU A 82 -11.33 -10.80 8.32
CA GLU A 82 -12.39 -11.75 7.98
C GLU A 82 -12.61 -11.87 6.47
N GLY A 83 -12.22 -10.84 5.71
CA GLY A 83 -12.37 -10.89 4.27
C GLY A 83 -12.18 -9.55 3.55
N LYS A 84 -12.33 -9.62 2.22
CA LYS A 84 -12.09 -8.47 1.33
C LYS A 84 -13.08 -7.34 1.53
N ASP A 85 -14.24 -7.60 2.11
CA ASP A 85 -15.24 -6.55 2.38
C ASP A 85 -14.74 -5.51 3.39
N GLN A 86 -13.77 -5.88 4.25
CA GLN A 86 -13.10 -4.91 5.12
C GLN A 86 -12.17 -3.95 4.33
N ILE A 87 -11.65 -4.39 3.18
CA ILE A 87 -10.81 -3.59 2.27
C ILE A 87 -11.70 -2.84 1.26
N PHE A 88 -12.79 -3.45 0.80
CA PHE A 88 -13.69 -2.93 -0.21
C PHE A 88 -15.15 -2.97 0.26
N PRO A 89 -15.51 -2.17 1.27
CA PRO A 89 -16.89 -2.14 1.74
C PRO A 89 -17.81 -1.56 0.64
N PRO A 90 -19.12 -1.87 0.65
CA PRO A 90 -20.04 -1.45 -0.40
C PRO A 90 -20.12 0.07 -0.62
N ASP A 91 -19.96 0.85 0.45
CA ASP A 91 -20.01 2.32 0.50
C ASP A 91 -18.67 2.98 0.16
N LEU A 92 -17.63 2.21 -0.19
CA LEU A 92 -16.27 2.73 -0.35
C LEU A 92 -16.17 3.82 -1.42
N LEU A 93 -16.79 3.58 -2.58
CA LEU A 93 -16.72 4.53 -3.69
C LEU A 93 -17.39 5.86 -3.31
N GLU A 94 -18.54 5.81 -2.64
CA GLU A 94 -19.28 6.99 -2.17
C GLU A 94 -18.49 7.74 -1.10
N THR A 95 -17.78 7.01 -0.24
CA THR A 95 -16.92 7.57 0.80
C THR A 95 -15.72 8.32 0.21
N LEU A 96 -15.04 7.75 -0.79
CA LEU A 96 -13.79 8.30 -1.32
C LEU A 96 -13.99 9.35 -2.41
N LYS A 97 -15.01 9.16 -3.28
CA LYS A 97 -15.20 9.99 -4.48
C LYS A 97 -15.29 11.50 -4.19
N PRO A 98 -16.00 11.99 -3.16
CA PRO A 98 -16.06 13.42 -2.84
C PRO A 98 -14.71 14.03 -2.46
N TYR A 99 -13.78 13.22 -1.98
CA TYR A 99 -12.47 13.64 -1.48
C TYR A 99 -11.33 13.33 -2.44
N TRP A 100 -11.57 12.48 -3.44
CA TRP A 100 -10.53 11.95 -4.32
C TRP A 100 -9.72 13.06 -5.00
N GLU A 101 -10.40 13.94 -5.74
CA GLU A 101 -9.74 15.04 -6.46
C GLU A 101 -9.11 16.05 -5.50
N ARG A 102 -9.84 16.39 -4.43
CA ARG A 102 -9.40 17.40 -3.47
C ARG A 102 -8.14 16.98 -2.72
N GLU A 103 -8.03 15.70 -2.35
CA GLU A 103 -6.88 15.16 -1.62
C GLU A 103 -5.72 14.80 -2.55
N LEU A 104 -5.98 14.13 -3.68
CA LEU A 104 -4.91 13.68 -4.58
C LEU A 104 -4.47 14.74 -5.59
N GLY A 105 -5.36 15.62 -6.04
CA GLY A 105 -5.06 16.63 -7.07
C GLY A 105 -3.96 17.62 -6.67
N ARG A 106 -3.70 17.77 -5.37
CA ARG A 106 -2.56 18.56 -4.84
C ARG A 106 -1.21 17.84 -4.95
N LEU A 107 -1.23 16.52 -5.11
CA LEU A 107 -0.04 15.66 -5.13
C LEU A 107 0.26 15.13 -6.53
N ILE A 108 -0.77 14.85 -7.33
CA ILE A 108 -0.68 14.29 -8.67
C ILE A 108 -1.69 14.97 -9.58
N ASN A 109 -1.26 15.30 -10.80
CA ASN A 109 -2.11 15.88 -11.84
C ASN A 109 -1.73 15.28 -13.21
N PRO A 110 -2.66 14.65 -13.94
CA PRO A 110 -4.07 14.40 -13.58
C PRO A 110 -4.23 13.33 -12.49
N THR A 111 -5.31 13.40 -11.72
CA THR A 111 -5.71 12.28 -10.85
C THR A 111 -6.25 11.13 -11.70
N PRO A 112 -6.03 9.87 -11.29
CA PRO A 112 -6.63 8.73 -11.98
C PRO A 112 -8.12 8.60 -11.66
N ASP A 113 -8.90 8.06 -12.60
CA ASP A 113 -10.30 7.68 -12.34
C ASP A 113 -10.39 6.70 -11.17
N ILE A 114 -11.14 7.10 -10.14
CA ILE A 114 -11.28 6.32 -8.90
C ILE A 114 -11.91 4.94 -9.15
N GLN A 115 -12.87 4.83 -10.06
CA GLN A 115 -13.53 3.56 -10.34
C GLN A 115 -12.57 2.56 -10.97
N ARG A 116 -11.73 3.02 -11.90
CA ARG A 116 -10.63 2.23 -12.46
C ARG A 116 -9.65 1.81 -11.38
N VAL A 117 -9.24 2.72 -10.50
CA VAL A 117 -8.30 2.41 -9.41
C VAL A 117 -8.85 1.31 -8.51
N LEU A 118 -10.09 1.45 -8.03
CA LEU A 118 -10.72 0.46 -7.14
C LEU A 118 -10.92 -0.90 -7.84
N ARG A 119 -11.35 -0.91 -9.10
CA ARG A 119 -11.52 -2.14 -9.89
C ARG A 119 -10.20 -2.87 -10.11
N ASP A 120 -9.17 -2.16 -10.57
CA ASP A 120 -7.84 -2.72 -10.79
C ASP A 120 -7.26 -3.27 -9.49
N LEU A 121 -7.39 -2.52 -8.40
CA LEU A 121 -6.90 -2.90 -7.09
C LEU A 121 -7.62 -4.15 -6.57
N LYS A 122 -8.95 -4.23 -6.70
CA LYS A 122 -9.74 -5.41 -6.31
C LYS A 122 -9.27 -6.67 -7.04
N LYS A 123 -9.00 -6.57 -8.34
CA LYS A 123 -8.44 -7.67 -9.15
C LYS A 123 -7.02 -8.03 -8.69
N ALA A 124 -6.17 -7.03 -8.47
CA ALA A 124 -4.78 -7.27 -8.06
C ALA A 124 -4.68 -7.95 -6.68
N LEU A 125 -5.64 -7.71 -5.78
CA LEU A 125 -5.70 -8.33 -4.45
C LEU A 125 -6.44 -9.68 -4.44
N GLU A 126 -6.59 -10.36 -5.57
CA GLU A 126 -7.17 -11.71 -5.63
C GLU A 126 -6.43 -12.73 -4.75
N PHE A 127 -5.11 -12.56 -4.58
CA PHE A 127 -4.27 -13.44 -3.77
C PHE A 127 -4.48 -13.32 -2.25
N ILE A 128 -5.21 -12.31 -1.79
CA ILE A 128 -5.48 -12.05 -0.37
C ILE A 128 -6.69 -12.83 0.11
#